data_AF-A0A3B4H515-F1
#
_entry.id   AF-A0A3B4H515-F1
#
_cell.length_a   1.000
_cell.length_b   1.000
_cell.length_c   1.000
_cell.angle_alpha   90.00
_cell.angle_beta   90.00
_cell.angle_gamma   90.00
#
_symmetry.space_group_name_H-M   'P 1'
#
loop_
_entity.id
_entity.type
_entity.pdbx_description
1 polymer ?
#
loop_
_entity_poly.entity_id
_entity_poly.type
_entity_poly.pdbx_seq_one_letter_code
_entity_poly.pdbx_strand_id
1 'polypeptide(L)'
;MEDDCVCEYDSTWDTESDGDDPAGESQTRRNMRAAKDMQNYRRGYPNLADEECSEDKMNNLQFYLNKFPSAPDDIYIESFLKEWKNDYKRLERVHSYIQWLFPLREPGVNYMASELTKKEIEKNEDAKRRLVESYELMLGFYGIRLVNKETGEVKRAENWKERFGNLERNMHNNLRITRILKSLGELGFEHYQAPLVRFFLEETLVKKTLSSVKRSVLDYFLFAVLDKHKRQELVRFAYLHFEPKDKFVWCPRKVQKLFRKAEKRPDTIGNGDGKEEVFSRC
;
A
#
# COMPACT_ATOMS: atom_id res chain seq x y z
N MET A 1 8.52 24.75 28.51
CA MET A 1 7.58 23.65 28.21
C MET A 1 8.08 23.02 26.94
N GLU A 2 8.85 21.98 27.14
CA GLU A 2 9.53 21.18 26.12
C GLU A 2 8.49 20.31 25.42
N ASP A 3 8.54 20.27 24.10
CA ASP A 3 7.64 19.45 23.27
C ASP A 3 8.36 18.13 23.00
N ASP A 4 8.04 17.12 23.81
CA ASP A 4 8.53 15.76 23.70
C ASP A 4 8.11 15.18 22.33
N CYS A 5 9.07 15.08 21.40
CA CYS A 5 8.85 14.50 20.08
C CYS A 5 8.80 12.96 20.17
N VAL A 6 7.80 12.44 20.87
CA VAL A 6 7.39 11.04 20.79
C VAL A 6 6.78 10.85 19.40
N CYS A 7 7.26 9.87 18.63
CA CYS A 7 6.66 9.52 17.35
C CYS A 7 5.29 8.83 17.56
N GLU A 8 4.28 9.59 17.97
CA GLU A 8 2.90 9.18 18.31
C GLU A 8 2.17 8.44 17.16
N TYR A 9 2.74 8.49 15.95
CA TYR A 9 2.10 8.02 14.72
C TYR A 9 2.66 6.70 14.18
N ASP A 10 3.61 6.04 14.86
CA ASP A 10 4.13 4.73 14.42
C ASP A 10 3.33 3.53 14.93
N SER A 11 2.11 3.38 14.38
CA SER A 11 1.25 2.27 14.77
C SER A 11 1.71 0.87 14.33
N THR A 12 2.87 0.76 13.69
CA THR A 12 3.46 -0.53 13.35
C THR A 12 4.07 -1.19 14.58
N TRP A 13 4.55 -0.37 15.53
CA TRP A 13 5.24 -0.80 16.74
C TRP A 13 4.72 -0.07 17.99
N ASP A 14 3.42 0.26 18.07
CA ASP A 14 2.73 1.02 19.16
C ASP A 14 3.12 0.64 20.62
N THR A 15 3.81 -0.47 20.85
CA THR A 15 4.27 -0.95 22.17
C THR A 15 5.72 -0.59 22.51
N GLU A 16 6.51 -0.05 21.57
CA GLU A 16 7.93 0.25 21.76
C GLU A 16 8.16 1.77 21.75
N SER A 17 8.02 2.40 22.91
CA SER A 17 8.44 3.80 23.11
C SER A 17 9.92 3.96 22.71
N ASP A 18 10.19 4.93 21.82
CA ASP A 18 11.54 5.42 21.58
C ASP A 18 12.04 6.00 22.92
N GLY A 19 13.02 5.35 23.52
CA GLY A 19 13.67 5.91 24.72
C GLY A 19 14.47 7.14 24.34
N ASP A 20 14.49 8.12 25.23
CA ASP A 20 15.18 9.41 25.14
C ASP A 20 16.42 9.42 24.25
N ASP A 21 16.51 10.42 23.37
CA ASP A 21 17.78 10.84 22.77
C ASP A 21 17.77 12.38 22.59
N PRO A 22 18.89 13.06 22.88
CA PRO A 22 18.95 14.51 23.03
C PRO A 22 18.86 15.24 21.69
N ALA A 23 18.37 16.48 21.74
CA ALA A 23 18.24 17.38 20.60
C ALA A 23 19.60 17.59 19.91
N GLY A 24 19.72 17.14 18.65
CA GLY A 24 20.93 17.30 17.85
C GLY A 24 20.71 17.10 16.33
N GLU A 25 20.65 18.24 15.63
CA GLU A 25 21.00 18.53 14.22
C GLU A 25 20.45 17.66 13.06
N SER A 26 19.67 18.33 12.19
CA SER A 26 19.41 18.06 10.76
C SER A 26 19.28 16.59 10.31
N GLN A 27 18.47 15.79 11.03
CA GLN A 27 18.07 14.47 10.57
C GLN A 27 16.92 14.59 9.55
N THR A 28 16.94 13.75 8.50
CA THR A 28 15.82 13.66 7.55
C THR A 28 14.56 13.28 8.32
N ARG A 29 13.66 14.24 8.56
CA ARG A 29 12.50 14.01 9.43
C ARG A 29 11.46 13.16 8.71
N ARG A 30 10.84 12.24 9.46
CA ARG A 30 9.67 11.46 9.03
C ARG A 30 8.59 12.41 8.52
N ASN A 31 7.92 12.02 7.44
CA ASN A 31 6.79 12.77 6.91
C ASN A 31 5.57 12.63 7.83
N MET A 32 5.41 13.56 8.78
CA MET A 32 4.36 13.48 9.80
C MET A 32 2.94 13.54 9.24
N ARG A 33 2.74 14.24 8.11
CA ARG A 33 1.44 14.28 7.44
C ARG A 33 1.06 12.90 6.90
N ALA A 34 2.00 12.23 6.23
CA ALA A 34 1.78 10.87 5.71
C ALA A 34 1.57 9.87 6.86
N ALA A 35 2.37 9.96 7.92
CA ALA A 35 2.25 9.09 9.09
C ALA A 35 0.85 9.20 9.74
N LYS A 36 0.37 10.44 9.94
CA LYS A 36 -0.97 10.71 10.50
C LYS A 36 -2.09 10.20 9.60
N ASP A 37 -2.04 10.47 8.30
CA ASP A 37 -3.02 9.97 7.33
C ASP A 37 -3.09 8.44 7.34
N MET A 38 -1.96 7.76 7.21
CA MET A 38 -1.92 6.30 7.20
C MET A 38 -2.36 5.69 8.54
N GLN A 39 -2.07 6.32 9.68
CA GLN A 39 -2.57 5.87 10.99
C GLN A 39 -4.08 6.05 11.11
N ASN A 40 -4.62 7.19 10.70
CA ASN A 40 -6.07 7.44 10.69
C ASN A 40 -6.80 6.39 9.85
N TYR A 41 -6.27 6.10 8.67
CA TYR A 41 -6.78 5.04 7.81
C TYR A 41 -6.77 3.67 8.48
N ARG A 42 -5.63 3.22 9.02
CA ARG A 42 -5.53 1.90 9.68
C ARG A 42 -6.41 1.77 10.92
N ARG A 43 -6.78 2.89 11.56
CA ARG A 43 -7.71 2.94 12.69
C ARG A 43 -9.18 3.06 12.26
N GLY A 44 -9.47 2.95 10.96
CA GLY A 44 -10.83 2.98 10.42
C GLY A 44 -11.49 4.37 10.45
N TYR A 45 -10.69 5.43 10.40
CA TYR A 45 -11.12 6.83 10.45
C TYR A 45 -11.93 7.19 11.71
N PRO A 46 -11.30 7.22 12.90
CA PRO A 46 -12.01 7.42 14.17
C PRO A 46 -12.75 8.77 14.29
N ASN A 47 -12.42 9.75 13.43
CA ASN A 47 -13.04 11.07 13.39
C ASN A 47 -14.21 11.17 12.39
N LEU A 48 -14.48 10.13 11.60
CA LEU A 48 -15.63 10.09 10.70
C LEU A 48 -16.79 9.42 11.43
N ALA A 49 -17.92 10.11 11.51
CA ALA A 49 -19.15 9.54 12.02
C ALA A 49 -19.72 8.54 11.00
N ASP A 50 -20.25 7.42 11.49
CA ASP A 50 -20.98 6.48 10.64
C ASP A 50 -22.37 7.05 10.38
N GLU A 51 -22.57 7.67 9.22
CA GLU A 51 -23.91 8.10 8.80
C GLU A 51 -24.71 6.92 8.25
N GLU A 52 -25.98 6.80 8.68
CA GLU A 52 -26.88 5.78 8.17
C GLU A 52 -27.36 6.14 6.75
N CYS A 53 -26.93 5.37 5.75
CA CYS A 53 -27.35 5.53 4.37
C CYS A 53 -28.24 4.34 3.91
N SER A 54 -29.34 4.62 3.23
CA SER A 54 -30.21 3.59 2.59
C SER A 54 -29.56 3.01 1.34
N GLU A 55 -29.84 1.76 0.97
CA GLU A 55 -29.25 1.10 -0.21
C GLU A 55 -29.42 1.88 -1.53
N ASP A 56 -30.54 2.57 -1.72
CA ASP A 56 -30.79 3.38 -2.92
C ASP A 56 -29.90 4.63 -3.02
N LYS A 57 -29.19 4.99 -1.94
CA LYS A 57 -28.23 6.10 -1.88
C LYS A 57 -26.78 5.62 -1.90
N MET A 58 -26.56 4.30 -2.05
CA MET A 58 -25.23 3.68 -2.14
C MET A 58 -24.67 3.82 -3.56
N ASN A 59 -24.32 5.05 -3.94
CA ASN A 59 -23.88 5.35 -5.30
C ASN A 59 -22.65 4.54 -5.73
N ASN A 60 -21.74 4.18 -4.81
CA ASN A 60 -20.59 3.35 -5.17
C ASN A 60 -21.05 1.93 -5.50
N LEU A 61 -21.95 1.36 -4.71
CA LEU A 61 -22.54 0.05 -5.01
C LEU A 61 -23.29 0.08 -6.34
N GLN A 62 -24.13 1.10 -6.59
CA GLN A 62 -24.85 1.22 -7.85
C GLN A 62 -23.90 1.40 -9.05
N PHE A 63 -22.77 2.09 -8.87
CA PHE A 63 -21.71 2.19 -9.87
C PHE A 63 -21.10 0.82 -10.18
N TYR A 64 -20.72 0.05 -9.16
CA TYR A 64 -20.23 -1.32 -9.34
C TYR A 64 -21.28 -2.29 -9.90
N LEU A 65 -22.56 -2.04 -9.68
CA LEU A 65 -23.65 -2.79 -10.31
C LEU A 65 -23.94 -2.36 -11.75
N ASN A 66 -23.18 -1.39 -12.27
CA ASN A 66 -23.38 -0.80 -13.60
C ASN A 66 -24.76 -0.15 -13.77
N LYS A 67 -25.35 0.35 -12.68
CA LYS A 67 -26.65 1.03 -12.64
C LYS A 67 -26.52 2.55 -12.52
N PHE A 68 -25.36 3.04 -12.10
CA PHE A 68 -25.06 4.45 -11.93
C PHE A 68 -23.72 4.79 -12.61
N PRO A 69 -23.63 5.85 -13.42
CA PRO A 69 -22.37 6.21 -14.07
C PRO A 69 -21.47 7.03 -13.13
N SER A 70 -20.17 7.07 -13.45
CA SER A 70 -19.24 8.00 -12.82
C SER A 70 -19.57 9.43 -13.21
N ALA A 71 -19.56 10.37 -12.27
CA ALA A 71 -19.61 11.80 -12.56
C ALA A 71 -18.21 12.45 -12.52
N PRO A 72 -17.95 13.50 -13.33
CA PRO A 72 -18.86 14.18 -14.26
C PRO A 72 -18.96 13.56 -15.66
N ASP A 73 -18.19 12.52 -15.97
CA ASP A 73 -18.02 12.04 -17.35
C ASP A 73 -19.11 11.07 -17.85
N ASP A 74 -20.09 10.74 -17.01
CA ASP A 74 -21.20 9.82 -17.28
C ASP A 74 -20.79 8.43 -17.80
N ILE A 75 -19.64 7.92 -17.34
CA ILE A 75 -19.08 6.62 -17.77
C ILE A 75 -19.47 5.49 -16.81
N TYR A 76 -20.02 4.41 -17.35
CA TYR A 76 -20.35 3.21 -16.60
C TYR A 76 -19.12 2.32 -16.37
N ILE A 77 -19.13 1.54 -15.28
CA ILE A 77 -18.02 0.66 -14.92
C ILE A 77 -17.65 -0.31 -16.06
N GLU A 78 -18.63 -0.83 -16.79
CA GLU A 78 -18.35 -1.72 -17.92
C GLU A 78 -17.58 -1.06 -19.06
N SER A 79 -17.80 0.22 -19.33
CA SER A 79 -17.03 0.96 -20.34
C SER A 79 -15.57 1.12 -19.90
N PHE A 80 -15.30 1.34 -18.61
CA PHE A 80 -13.92 1.31 -18.11
C PHE A 80 -13.27 -0.06 -18.35
N LEU A 81 -13.97 -1.14 -17.96
CA LEU A 81 -13.43 -2.50 -17.98
C LEU A 81 -13.30 -3.10 -19.39
N LYS A 82 -14.10 -2.64 -20.35
CA LYS A 82 -14.09 -3.13 -21.74
C LYS A 82 -13.33 -2.20 -22.68
N GLU A 83 -13.66 -0.92 -22.68
CA GLU A 83 -13.15 0.04 -23.68
C GLU A 83 -11.86 0.73 -23.23
N TRP A 84 -11.73 1.04 -21.93
CA TRP A 84 -10.56 1.78 -21.42
C TRP A 84 -9.41 0.89 -20.98
N LYS A 85 -9.63 -0.43 -20.83
CA LYS A 85 -8.68 -1.39 -20.24
C LYS A 85 -7.25 -1.27 -20.77
N ASN A 86 -7.09 -0.95 -22.05
CA ASN A 86 -5.78 -0.76 -22.70
C ASN A 86 -5.59 0.65 -23.28
N ASP A 87 -6.54 1.57 -23.07
CA ASP A 87 -6.41 2.97 -23.48
C ASP A 87 -5.68 3.79 -22.41
N TYR A 88 -4.39 3.51 -22.27
CA TYR A 88 -3.57 4.15 -21.25
C TYR A 88 -3.41 5.66 -21.44
N LYS A 89 -3.56 6.17 -22.67
CA LYS A 89 -3.55 7.61 -22.92
C LYS A 89 -4.76 8.28 -22.28
N ARG A 90 -5.94 7.66 -22.44
CA ARG A 90 -7.18 8.14 -21.83
C ARG A 90 -7.15 8.02 -20.31
N LEU A 91 -6.65 6.89 -19.77
CA LEU A 91 -6.48 6.69 -18.32
C LEU A 91 -5.49 7.67 -17.68
N GLU A 92 -4.47 8.13 -18.39
CA GLU A 92 -3.58 9.18 -17.89
C GLU A 92 -4.29 10.53 -17.89
N ARG A 93 -4.91 10.91 -19.02
CA ARG A 93 -5.51 12.24 -19.26
C ARG A 93 -6.73 12.53 -18.39
N VAL A 94 -7.58 11.53 -18.14
CA VAL A 94 -8.81 11.70 -17.35
C VAL A 94 -8.50 11.41 -15.89
N HIS A 95 -8.90 12.29 -14.97
CA HIS A 95 -8.52 12.20 -13.55
C HIS A 95 -9.71 11.89 -12.61
N SER A 96 -10.94 12.07 -13.10
CA SER A 96 -12.20 11.95 -12.33
C SER A 96 -12.55 10.53 -11.93
N TYR A 97 -12.15 9.53 -12.74
CA TYR A 97 -12.60 8.14 -12.58
C TYR A 97 -12.05 7.44 -11.34
N ILE A 98 -10.87 7.84 -10.85
CA ILE A 98 -10.13 7.04 -9.86
C ILE A 98 -10.89 6.91 -8.54
N GLN A 99 -11.73 7.90 -8.22
CA GLN A 99 -12.53 7.88 -7.00
C GLN A 99 -13.76 6.99 -7.11
N TRP A 100 -14.26 6.80 -8.32
CA TRP A 100 -15.34 5.86 -8.60
C TRP A 100 -14.82 4.42 -8.66
N LEU A 101 -13.68 4.20 -9.30
CA LEU A 101 -13.04 2.88 -9.34
C LEU A 101 -12.45 2.44 -7.99
N PHE A 102 -12.10 3.38 -7.12
CA PHE A 102 -11.50 3.12 -5.80
C PHE A 102 -12.02 4.13 -4.78
N PRO A 103 -13.27 3.97 -4.33
CA PRO A 103 -13.89 4.87 -3.36
C PRO A 103 -13.23 4.69 -1.99
N LEU A 104 -13.24 5.78 -1.21
CA LEU A 104 -12.75 5.86 0.16
C LEU A 104 -13.76 6.65 0.99
N ARG A 105 -13.72 6.48 2.32
CA ARG A 105 -14.52 7.32 3.24
C ARG A 105 -14.01 8.75 3.35
N GLU A 106 -12.82 9.01 2.82
CA GLU A 106 -12.26 10.35 2.75
C GLU A 106 -12.65 11.01 1.42
N PRO A 107 -12.91 12.33 1.43
CA PRO A 107 -13.11 13.07 0.21
C PRO A 107 -11.88 13.00 -0.69
N GLY A 108 -12.10 13.04 -2.00
CA GLY A 108 -11.03 13.24 -2.99
C GLY A 108 -11.17 14.55 -3.74
N VAL A 109 -10.42 14.68 -4.83
CA VAL A 109 -10.39 15.88 -5.68
C VAL A 109 -11.63 16.03 -6.57
N ASN A 110 -12.30 14.92 -6.90
CA ASN A 110 -13.59 14.86 -7.55
C ASN A 110 -14.68 14.89 -6.47
N TYR A 111 -15.27 16.06 -6.26
CA TYR A 111 -16.35 16.28 -5.29
C TYR A 111 -17.68 15.64 -5.70
N MET A 112 -17.81 15.21 -6.97
CA MET A 112 -19.01 14.52 -7.45
C MET A 112 -18.95 13.00 -7.21
N ALA A 113 -17.77 12.47 -6.88
CA ALA A 113 -17.64 11.08 -6.47
C ALA A 113 -18.15 10.90 -5.04
N SER A 114 -18.99 9.88 -4.84
CA SER A 114 -19.54 9.59 -3.52
C SER A 114 -18.48 8.97 -2.61
N GLU A 115 -18.44 9.41 -1.35
CA GLU A 115 -17.59 8.79 -0.33
C GLU A 115 -18.10 7.38 -0.01
N LEU A 116 -17.18 6.48 0.33
CA LEU A 116 -17.50 5.11 0.69
C LEU A 116 -18.16 5.08 2.06
N THR A 117 -19.31 4.42 2.17
CA THR A 117 -19.93 4.15 3.48
C THR A 117 -19.60 2.73 3.94
N LYS A 118 -19.58 2.48 5.26
CA LYS A 118 -19.36 1.11 5.80
C LYS A 118 -20.41 0.10 5.29
N LYS A 119 -21.64 0.55 5.03
CA LYS A 119 -22.76 -0.31 4.60
C LYS A 119 -22.65 -0.75 3.13
N GLU A 120 -21.90 -0.05 2.29
CA GLU A 120 -21.62 -0.45 0.89
C GLU A 120 -20.67 -1.65 0.81
N ILE A 121 -19.97 -1.90 1.91
CA ILE A 121 -19.01 -2.98 2.07
C ILE A 121 -19.81 -4.19 2.54
N GLU A 122 -19.59 -5.32 1.89
CA GLU A 122 -20.27 -6.60 2.13
C GLU A 122 -21.66 -6.74 1.50
N LYS A 123 -21.72 -7.41 0.33
CA LYS A 123 -22.68 -8.51 0.00
C LYS A 123 -22.79 -8.81 -1.49
N ASN A 124 -22.24 -7.98 -2.38
CA ASN A 124 -22.43 -8.18 -3.81
C ASN A 124 -21.19 -8.76 -4.52
N GLU A 125 -21.30 -10.01 -4.99
CA GLU A 125 -20.22 -10.71 -5.69
C GLU A 125 -19.87 -10.08 -7.06
N ASP A 126 -20.84 -9.47 -7.75
CA ASP A 126 -20.56 -8.74 -8.99
C ASP A 126 -19.72 -7.48 -8.72
N ALA A 127 -20.02 -6.77 -7.64
CA ALA A 127 -19.25 -5.58 -7.24
C ALA A 127 -17.81 -5.95 -6.86
N LYS A 128 -17.64 -7.02 -6.07
CA LYS A 128 -16.33 -7.59 -5.74
C LYS A 128 -15.55 -7.96 -6.99
N ARG A 129 -16.18 -8.70 -7.92
CA ARG A 129 -15.55 -9.08 -9.20
C ARG A 129 -15.08 -7.85 -9.96
N ARG A 130 -15.93 -6.82 -10.12
CA ARG A 130 -15.58 -5.61 -10.86
C ARG A 130 -14.55 -4.73 -10.17
N LEU A 131 -14.45 -4.76 -8.84
CA LEU A 131 -13.33 -4.16 -8.10
C LEU A 131 -12.01 -4.85 -8.46
N VAL A 132 -11.99 -6.20 -8.50
CA VAL A 132 -10.80 -6.95 -8.94
C VAL A 132 -10.44 -6.62 -10.39
N GLU A 133 -11.42 -6.55 -11.29
CA GLU A 133 -11.17 -6.18 -12.70
C GLU A 133 -10.64 -4.75 -12.83
N SER A 134 -11.12 -3.82 -11.99
CA SER A 134 -10.62 -2.44 -11.92
C SER A 134 -9.19 -2.38 -11.39
N TYR A 135 -8.86 -3.23 -10.42
CA TYR A 135 -7.49 -3.41 -9.94
C TYR A 135 -6.57 -3.93 -11.03
N GLU A 136 -6.98 -4.96 -11.78
CA GLU A 136 -6.22 -5.49 -12.92
C GLU A 136 -6.01 -4.43 -14.03
N LEU A 137 -7.04 -3.63 -14.32
CA LEU A 137 -6.95 -2.50 -15.25
C LEU A 137 -5.88 -1.50 -14.81
N MET A 138 -5.91 -1.08 -13.54
CA MET A 138 -4.94 -0.12 -13.02
C MET A 138 -3.52 -0.70 -12.94
N LEU A 139 -3.38 -1.98 -12.59
CA LEU A 139 -2.08 -2.66 -12.65
C LEU A 139 -1.50 -2.61 -14.07
N GLY A 140 -2.30 -2.95 -15.08
CA GLY A 140 -1.87 -2.89 -16.49
C GLY A 140 -1.43 -1.48 -16.90
N PHE A 141 -2.18 -0.47 -16.48
CA PHE A 141 -1.83 0.94 -16.66
C PHE A 141 -0.50 1.33 -16.02
N TYR A 142 -0.11 0.68 -14.92
CA TYR A 142 1.18 0.86 -14.26
C TYR A 142 2.29 -0.06 -14.79
N GLY A 143 2.03 -0.91 -15.78
CA GLY A 143 3.01 -1.87 -16.30
C GLY A 143 3.22 -3.08 -15.39
N ILE A 144 2.20 -3.42 -14.62
CA ILE A 144 2.17 -4.52 -13.66
C ILE A 144 1.05 -5.48 -14.09
N ARG A 145 1.20 -6.77 -13.82
CA ARG A 145 0.14 -7.77 -14.01
C ARG A 145 -0.09 -8.55 -12.73
N LEU A 146 -1.35 -8.85 -12.45
CA LEU A 146 -1.76 -9.79 -11.42
C LEU A 146 -1.49 -11.22 -11.93
N VAL A 147 -0.73 -11.99 -11.17
CA VAL A 147 -0.33 -13.36 -11.50
C VAL A 147 -1.24 -14.36 -10.80
N ASN A 148 -1.66 -14.04 -9.58
CA ASN A 148 -2.51 -14.90 -8.77
C ASN A 148 -3.54 -14.04 -8.02
N LYS A 149 -4.83 -14.31 -8.28
CA LYS A 149 -5.97 -13.59 -7.67
C LYS A 149 -6.23 -13.98 -6.22
N GLU A 150 -5.77 -15.13 -5.78
CA GLU A 150 -5.96 -15.58 -4.39
C GLU A 150 -4.87 -14.99 -3.48
N THR A 151 -3.62 -14.98 -3.95
CA THR A 151 -2.48 -14.51 -3.15
C THR A 151 -2.16 -13.03 -3.35
N GLY A 152 -2.63 -12.44 -4.46
CA GLY A 152 -2.27 -11.08 -4.85
C GLY A 152 -0.91 -10.94 -5.52
N GLU A 153 -0.23 -12.04 -5.87
CA GLU A 153 1.09 -11.98 -6.48
C GLU A 153 1.06 -11.14 -7.76
N VAL A 154 1.98 -10.17 -7.88
CA VAL A 154 2.12 -9.31 -9.06
C VAL A 154 3.53 -9.41 -9.66
N LYS A 155 3.63 -9.19 -10.98
CA LYS A 155 4.90 -9.11 -11.72
C LYS A 155 4.86 -7.97 -12.71
N ARG A 156 6.03 -7.61 -13.27
CA ARG A 156 6.10 -6.70 -14.43
C ARG A 156 5.25 -7.27 -15.58
N ALA A 157 4.45 -6.41 -16.21
CA ALA A 157 3.77 -6.71 -17.47
C ALA A 157 4.75 -6.60 -18.65
N GLU A 158 4.38 -7.06 -19.84
CA GLU A 158 5.25 -7.02 -21.03
C GLU A 158 5.67 -5.60 -21.42
N ASN A 159 4.74 -4.64 -21.28
CA ASN A 159 4.92 -3.24 -21.60
C ASN A 159 5.52 -2.40 -20.45
N TRP A 160 6.07 -3.03 -19.40
CA TRP A 160 6.49 -2.34 -18.17
C TRP A 160 7.42 -1.15 -18.40
N LYS A 161 8.34 -1.23 -19.38
CA LYS A 161 9.31 -0.15 -19.65
C LYS A 161 8.62 1.16 -19.99
N GLU A 162 7.64 1.12 -20.89
CA GLU A 162 6.87 2.30 -21.29
C GLU A 162 6.06 2.85 -20.10
N ARG A 163 5.38 1.95 -19.38
CA ARG A 163 4.48 2.32 -18.28
C ARG A 163 5.23 2.84 -17.05
N PHE A 164 6.42 2.32 -16.76
CA PHE A 164 7.29 2.87 -15.72
C PHE A 164 7.81 4.25 -16.11
N GLY A 165 8.14 4.46 -17.39
CA GLY A 165 8.46 5.80 -17.89
C GLY A 165 7.30 6.79 -17.72
N ASN A 166 6.04 6.32 -17.75
CA ASN A 166 4.89 7.14 -17.40
C ASN A 166 4.81 7.42 -15.88
N LEU A 167 4.96 6.40 -15.05
CA LEU A 167 4.99 6.56 -13.58
C LEU A 167 6.07 7.53 -13.11
N GLU A 168 7.27 7.45 -13.68
CA GLU A 168 8.39 8.32 -13.30
C GLU A 168 8.10 9.81 -13.62
N ARG A 169 7.36 10.10 -14.69
CA ARG A 169 7.03 11.45 -15.14
C ARG A 169 5.81 12.04 -14.45
N ASN A 170 4.85 11.20 -14.05
CA ASN A 170 3.53 11.63 -13.60
C ASN A 170 3.28 11.30 -12.13
N MET A 171 3.82 12.14 -11.24
CA MET A 171 3.81 11.91 -9.79
C MET A 171 2.41 11.80 -9.16
N HIS A 172 1.37 12.34 -9.80
CA HIS A 172 0.00 12.21 -9.31
C HIS A 172 -0.47 10.75 -9.30
N ASN A 173 0.15 9.87 -10.09
CA ASN A 173 -0.11 8.43 -10.05
C ASN A 173 0.26 7.81 -8.71
N ASN A 174 1.21 8.40 -7.96
CA ASN A 174 1.47 7.96 -6.59
C ASN A 174 0.25 8.15 -5.68
N LEU A 175 -0.47 9.25 -5.84
CA LEU A 175 -1.72 9.50 -5.09
C LEU A 175 -2.81 8.50 -5.48
N ARG A 176 -2.90 8.16 -6.79
CA ARG A 176 -3.83 7.14 -7.28
C ARG A 176 -3.50 5.76 -6.70
N ILE A 177 -2.23 5.37 -6.66
CA ILE A 177 -1.79 4.09 -6.06
C ILE A 177 -2.08 4.06 -4.55
N THR A 178 -1.83 5.15 -3.81
CA THR A 178 -2.21 5.23 -2.39
C THR A 178 -3.71 5.02 -2.22
N ARG A 179 -4.54 5.66 -3.07
CA ARG A 179 -6.00 5.49 -3.06
C ARG A 179 -6.41 4.04 -3.31
N ILE A 180 -5.83 3.40 -4.33
CA ILE A 180 -6.06 1.99 -4.64
C ILE A 180 -5.73 1.11 -3.44
N LEU A 181 -4.57 1.29 -2.83
CA LEU A 181 -4.16 0.51 -1.65
C LEU A 181 -5.13 0.68 -0.48
N LYS A 182 -5.54 1.91 -0.16
CA LYS A 182 -6.53 2.17 0.91
C LYS A 182 -7.88 1.54 0.58
N SER A 183 -8.35 1.67 -0.67
CA SER A 183 -9.66 1.16 -1.11
C SER A 183 -9.71 -0.36 -1.08
N LEU A 184 -8.62 -1.03 -1.50
CA LEU A 184 -8.49 -2.49 -1.38
C LEU A 184 -8.61 -2.95 0.08
N GLY A 185 -8.00 -2.25 1.03
CA GLY A 185 -8.11 -2.61 2.44
C GLY A 185 -9.51 -2.36 3.00
N GLU A 186 -10.12 -1.21 2.71
CA GLU A 186 -11.50 -0.91 3.10
C GLU A 186 -12.49 -1.97 2.59
N LEU A 187 -12.33 -2.42 1.35
CA LEU A 187 -13.27 -3.30 0.67
C LEU A 187 -12.99 -4.80 0.89
N GLY A 188 -12.09 -5.15 1.82
CA GLY A 188 -11.81 -6.54 2.21
C GLY A 188 -10.82 -7.30 1.31
N PHE A 189 -10.06 -6.59 0.46
CA PHE A 189 -9.03 -7.14 -0.44
C PHE A 189 -7.61 -6.88 0.08
N GLU A 190 -7.43 -6.96 1.40
CA GLU A 190 -6.16 -6.69 2.09
C GLU A 190 -4.99 -7.54 1.56
N HIS A 191 -5.28 -8.76 1.10
CA HIS A 191 -4.31 -9.70 0.55
C HIS A 191 -3.58 -9.16 -0.68
N TYR A 192 -4.15 -8.20 -1.43
CA TYR A 192 -3.49 -7.54 -2.56
C TYR A 192 -2.52 -6.43 -2.16
N GLN A 193 -2.63 -5.88 -0.95
CA GLN A 193 -1.83 -4.72 -0.55
C GLN A 193 -0.34 -5.07 -0.43
N ALA A 194 0.00 -6.09 0.36
CA ALA A 194 1.39 -6.42 0.65
C ALA A 194 2.20 -6.85 -0.59
N PRO A 195 1.70 -7.72 -1.49
CA PRO A 195 2.42 -8.07 -2.73
C PRO A 195 2.69 -6.86 -3.63
N LEU A 196 1.72 -5.95 -3.77
CA LEU A 196 1.90 -4.73 -4.57
C LEU A 196 2.95 -3.80 -3.97
N VAL A 197 2.90 -3.61 -2.65
CA VAL A 197 3.89 -2.79 -1.94
C VAL A 197 5.28 -3.40 -2.02
N ARG A 198 5.39 -4.73 -1.86
CA ARG A 198 6.63 -5.49 -2.02
C ARG A 198 7.24 -5.25 -3.40
N PHE A 199 6.42 -5.31 -4.45
CA PHE A 199 6.82 -5.02 -5.82
C PHE A 199 7.42 -3.62 -5.95
N PHE A 200 6.74 -2.59 -5.48
CA PHE A 200 7.27 -1.22 -5.53
C PHE A 200 8.55 -1.05 -4.70
N LEU A 201 8.67 -1.68 -3.53
CA LEU A 201 9.91 -1.67 -2.75
C LEU A 201 11.09 -2.29 -3.52
N GLU A 202 10.86 -3.39 -4.24
CA GLU A 202 11.89 -4.01 -5.06
C GLU A 202 12.30 -3.14 -6.25
N GLU A 203 11.32 -2.56 -6.96
CA GLU A 203 11.56 -1.67 -8.10
C GLU A 203 12.24 -0.35 -7.71
N THR A 204 12.01 0.14 -6.48
CA THR A 204 12.57 1.42 -6.01
C THR A 204 13.90 1.27 -5.27
N LEU A 205 14.08 0.23 -4.44
CA LEU A 205 15.26 0.08 -3.59
C LEU A 205 16.31 -0.87 -4.18
N VAL A 206 15.89 -1.93 -4.87
CA VAL A 206 16.80 -2.95 -5.40
C VAL A 206 17.13 -2.67 -6.87
N LYS A 207 16.10 -2.63 -7.72
CA LYS A 207 16.28 -2.47 -9.18
C LYS A 207 16.47 -1.02 -9.61
N LYS A 208 16.05 -0.07 -8.77
CA LYS A 208 16.19 1.38 -8.98
C LYS A 208 15.59 1.88 -10.30
N THR A 209 14.54 1.20 -10.76
CA THR A 209 13.81 1.46 -12.00
C THR A 209 12.64 2.43 -11.81
N LEU A 210 12.24 2.71 -10.57
CA LEU A 210 11.17 3.63 -10.20
C LEU A 210 11.63 4.60 -9.10
N SER A 211 12.64 5.42 -9.38
CA SER A 211 13.28 6.26 -8.36
C SER A 211 12.35 7.38 -7.86
N SER A 212 11.51 7.96 -8.72
CA SER A 212 10.60 9.04 -8.32
C SER A 212 9.45 8.55 -7.42
N VAL A 213 9.14 7.25 -7.47
CA VAL A 213 8.12 6.61 -6.63
C VAL A 213 8.63 6.35 -5.20
N LYS A 214 9.95 6.23 -4.99
CA LYS A 214 10.60 5.78 -3.73
C LYS A 214 10.04 6.45 -2.48
N ARG A 215 9.86 7.78 -2.50
CA ARG A 215 9.33 8.53 -1.35
C ARG A 215 7.91 8.09 -1.02
N SER A 216 7.05 7.96 -2.01
CA SER A 216 5.65 7.54 -1.84
C SER A 216 5.55 6.11 -1.33
N VAL A 217 6.44 5.21 -1.77
CA VAL A 217 6.48 3.83 -1.27
C VAL A 217 6.74 3.80 0.24
N LEU A 218 7.75 4.56 0.67
CA LEU A 218 8.20 4.56 2.06
C LEU A 218 7.28 5.37 2.98
N ASP A 219 6.75 6.50 2.52
CA ASP A 219 5.88 7.37 3.32
C ASP A 219 4.42 6.88 3.37
N TYR A 220 3.90 6.31 2.28
CA TYR A 220 2.48 5.97 2.15
C TYR A 220 2.24 4.48 1.89
N PHE A 221 2.79 3.92 0.81
CA PHE A 221 2.35 2.59 0.33
C PHE A 221 2.60 1.50 1.37
N LEU A 222 3.78 1.52 2.00
CA LEU A 222 4.14 0.62 3.09
C LEU A 222 3.13 0.66 4.23
N PHE A 223 2.68 1.86 4.59
CA PHE A 223 1.81 2.10 5.73
C PHE A 223 0.33 1.99 5.39
N ALA A 224 -0.03 1.85 4.11
CA ALA A 224 -1.38 1.51 3.67
C ALA A 224 -1.71 0.01 3.85
N VAL A 225 -0.71 -0.87 4.03
CA VAL A 225 -0.96 -2.30 4.33
C VAL A 225 -1.64 -2.41 5.69
N LEU A 226 -2.83 -3.01 5.78
CA LEU A 226 -3.59 -3.18 7.02
C LEU A 226 -2.95 -4.24 7.93
N ASP A 227 -2.67 -5.42 7.37
CA ASP A 227 -2.00 -6.53 8.05
C ASP A 227 -0.69 -6.07 8.70
N LYS A 228 -0.68 -6.09 10.04
CA LYS A 228 0.44 -5.61 10.85
C LYS A 228 1.71 -6.43 10.60
N HIS A 229 1.60 -7.75 10.52
CA HIS A 229 2.76 -8.62 10.34
C HIS A 229 3.41 -8.42 8.97
N LYS A 230 2.61 -8.43 7.90
CA LYS A 230 3.11 -8.16 6.54
C LYS A 230 3.72 -6.77 6.44
N ARG A 231 3.12 -5.75 7.08
CA ARG A 231 3.71 -4.41 7.14
C ARG A 231 5.08 -4.40 7.81
N GLN A 232 5.25 -5.11 8.92
CA GLN A 232 6.54 -5.23 9.63
C GLN A 232 7.62 -5.91 8.77
N GLU A 233 7.26 -6.98 8.04
CA GLU A 233 8.15 -7.63 7.07
C GLU A 233 8.60 -6.67 5.96
N LEU A 234 7.67 -5.85 5.45
CA LEU A 234 7.96 -4.85 4.42
C LEU A 234 8.85 -3.72 4.95
N VAL A 235 8.67 -3.26 6.19
CA VAL A 235 9.61 -2.32 6.86
C VAL A 235 10.99 -2.92 6.95
N ARG A 236 11.09 -4.19 7.37
CA ARG A 236 12.37 -4.90 7.46
C ARG A 236 13.04 -4.98 6.09
N PHE A 237 12.29 -5.38 5.06
CA PHE A 237 12.80 -5.39 3.68
C PHE A 237 13.30 -4.01 3.26
N ALA A 238 12.49 -2.96 3.49
CA ALA A 238 12.85 -1.59 3.15
C ALA A 238 14.15 -1.17 3.86
N TYR A 239 14.29 -1.47 5.15
CA TYR A 239 15.50 -1.18 5.92
C TYR A 239 16.73 -1.84 5.33
N LEU A 240 16.66 -3.15 5.03
CA LEU A 240 17.78 -3.93 4.50
C LEU A 240 18.27 -3.40 3.14
N HIS A 241 17.38 -2.87 2.30
CA HIS A 241 17.73 -2.40 0.96
C HIS A 241 17.85 -0.87 0.82
N PHE A 242 17.51 -0.10 1.86
CA PHE A 242 17.64 1.35 1.84
C PHE A 242 19.07 1.78 2.22
N GLU A 243 19.65 2.66 1.41
CA GLU A 243 20.90 3.35 1.73
C GLU A 243 20.74 4.87 1.59
N PRO A 244 21.40 5.66 2.47
CA PRO A 244 22.23 5.20 3.60
C PRO A 244 21.40 4.86 4.85
N LYS A 245 21.81 3.85 5.63
CA LYS A 245 21.04 3.31 6.77
C LYS A 245 20.69 4.34 7.85
N ASP A 246 21.52 5.35 8.09
CA ASP A 246 21.31 6.42 9.07
C ASP A 246 20.14 7.35 8.72
N LYS A 247 19.74 7.39 7.44
CA LYS A 247 18.59 8.17 6.97
C LYS A 247 17.27 7.40 6.96
N PHE A 248 17.26 6.15 7.43
CA PHE A 248 16.04 5.37 7.50
C PHE A 248 15.20 5.79 8.72
N VAL A 249 14.00 6.34 8.47
CA VAL A 249 13.15 6.96 9.51
C VAL A 249 11.76 6.34 9.65
N TRP A 250 11.53 5.20 9.00
CA TRP A 250 10.22 4.53 8.95
C TRP A 250 10.07 3.40 9.98
N CYS A 251 10.99 3.29 10.95
CA CYS A 251 10.78 2.52 12.18
C CYS A 251 11.70 2.99 13.32
N PRO A 252 11.34 2.69 14.59
CA PRO A 252 12.12 3.03 15.79
C PRO A 252 13.57 2.58 15.72
N ARG A 253 14.48 3.34 16.34
CA ARG A 253 15.92 2.99 16.37
C ARG A 253 16.18 1.64 17.04
N LYS A 254 15.36 1.28 18.04
CA LYS A 254 15.41 -0.04 18.71
C LYS A 254 15.17 -1.18 17.71
N VAL A 255 14.12 -1.06 16.90
CA VAL A 255 13.80 -2.01 15.82
C VAL A 255 14.92 -2.08 14.77
N GLN A 256 15.48 -0.94 14.35
CA GLN A 256 16.62 -0.93 13.42
C GLN A 256 17.86 -1.65 13.98
N LYS A 257 18.12 -1.55 15.29
CA LYS A 257 19.20 -2.30 15.95
C LYS A 257 18.93 -3.82 15.91
N LEU A 258 17.68 -4.24 16.08
CA LEU A 258 17.29 -5.65 15.96
C LEU A 258 17.51 -6.18 14.54
N PHE A 259 17.11 -5.41 13.51
CA PHE A 259 17.34 -5.79 12.12
C PHE A 259 18.83 -5.95 11.80
N ARG A 260 19.69 -5.02 12.25
CA ARG A 260 21.15 -5.13 12.09
C ARG A 260 21.75 -6.35 12.78
N LYS A 261 21.24 -6.72 13.97
CA LYS A 261 21.70 -7.92 14.69
C LYS A 261 21.29 -9.20 13.96
N ALA A 262 20.09 -9.24 13.39
CA ALA A 262 19.60 -10.38 12.62
C ALA A 262 20.37 -10.55 11.30
N GLU A 263 20.74 -9.47 10.62
CA GLU A 263 21.56 -9.50 9.39
C GLU A 263 22.96 -10.07 9.64
N LYS A 264 23.57 -9.79 10.80
CA LYS A 264 24.90 -10.28 11.18
C LYS A 264 24.93 -11.74 11.64
N ARG A 265 23.78 -12.41 11.77
CA ARG A 265 23.68 -13.84 12.08
C ARG A 265 23.15 -14.61 10.87
N PRO A 266 23.90 -14.74 9.76
CA PRO A 266 23.58 -15.77 8.79
C PRO A 266 24.04 -17.13 9.38
N ASP A 267 23.09 -18.04 9.56
CA ASP A 267 23.21 -19.48 9.87
C ASP A 267 24.57 -20.01 10.36
N THR A 268 24.68 -20.21 11.67
CA THR A 268 25.67 -21.10 12.32
C THR A 268 25.01 -22.42 12.75
N ILE A 269 24.18 -23.01 11.89
CA ILE A 269 23.60 -24.34 12.11
C ILE A 269 23.73 -25.11 10.80
N GLY A 270 24.77 -25.95 10.72
CA GLY A 270 25.01 -26.81 9.56
C GLY A 270 26.43 -27.37 9.50
N ASN A 271 26.96 -27.88 10.61
CA ASN A 271 28.02 -28.89 10.62
C ASN A 271 28.07 -29.51 12.02
N GLY A 272 27.08 -30.34 12.31
CA GLY A 272 27.19 -31.35 13.37
C GLY A 272 27.79 -32.59 12.74
N ASP A 273 29.12 -32.66 12.72
CA ASP A 273 29.84 -33.89 12.38
C ASP A 273 29.32 -35.03 13.26
N GLY A 274 28.86 -36.09 12.61
CA GLY A 274 28.56 -37.34 13.28
C GLY A 274 29.83 -37.92 13.89
N LYS A 275 29.85 -38.02 15.22
CA LYS A 275 30.67 -39.01 15.91
C LYS A 275 29.72 -39.93 16.68
N GLU A 276 29.47 -41.09 16.08
CA GLU A 276 29.05 -42.28 16.83
C GLU A 276 30.20 -42.65 17.79
N GLU A 277 30.00 -42.43 19.08
CA GLU A 277 30.77 -43.15 20.11
C GLU A 277 30.06 -44.47 20.39
N VAL A 278 30.60 -45.54 19.82
CA VAL A 278 30.31 -46.92 20.20
C VAL A 278 31.03 -47.19 21.53
N PHE A 279 30.27 -47.30 22.62
CA PHE A 279 30.72 -47.97 23.84
C PHE A 279 29.64 -48.91 24.36
N SER A 280 29.80 -50.20 24.08
CA SER A 280 29.26 -51.29 24.90
C SER A 280 29.97 -52.60 24.57
N ARG A 281 30.84 -53.04 25.48
CA ARG A 281 31.10 -54.44 25.81
C ARG A 281 31.92 -54.53 27.11
N CYS A 282 31.19 -54.66 28.21
CA CYS A 282 31.35 -55.71 29.23
C CYS A 282 29.95 -56.00 29.77
#